data_AF-A0A2E1XFS5-F1
#
_entry.id   AF-A0A2E1XFS5-F1
#
_cell.length_a   1.000
_cell.length_b   1.000
_cell.length_c   1.000
_cell.angle_alpha   90.00
_cell.angle_beta   90.00
_cell.angle_gamma   90.00
#
_symmetry.space_group_name_H-M   'P 1'
#
loop_
_entity.id
_entity.type
_entity.pdbx_description
1 polymer ?
#
loop_
_entity_poly.entity_id
_entity_poly.type
_entity_poly.pdbx_seq_one_letter_code
_entity_poly.pdbx_strand_id
1 'polypeptide(L)'
;MGFSLLCLCVLFGCELPKDQRGTTERIELESEIHAGYSAQAEELAAERAWLAALGERKDARIEEMPGEAHELVEALRRGEIDLIMGMPAKSPFATEVGLSRPYPNPQERAQKRAWAVRPGENAWLYEVDRLLMQETPR
;
A
#
# COMPACT_ATOMS: atom_id res chain seq x y z
N MET A 1 6.02 17.03 -56.11
CA MET A 1 6.62 17.24 -54.77
C MET A 1 5.47 17.37 -53.77
N GLY A 2 5.46 16.55 -52.72
CA GLY A 2 4.45 16.67 -51.66
C GLY A 2 4.27 15.35 -50.89
N PHE A 3 5.31 14.89 -50.19
CA PHE A 3 5.17 13.84 -49.17
C PHE A 3 4.46 14.47 -47.97
N SER A 4 3.18 14.16 -47.78
CA SER A 4 2.45 14.48 -46.54
C SER A 4 2.89 13.49 -45.46
N LEU A 5 3.72 13.97 -44.54
CA LEU A 5 4.21 13.21 -43.40
C LEU A 5 3.10 13.16 -42.33
N LEU A 6 2.28 12.11 -42.36
CA LEU A 6 1.31 11.83 -41.30
C LEU A 6 2.08 11.36 -40.06
N CYS A 7 2.28 12.28 -39.11
CA CYS A 7 2.97 12.00 -37.85
C CYS A 7 2.05 11.18 -36.94
N LEU A 8 2.11 9.85 -37.08
CA LEU A 8 1.41 8.88 -36.23
C LEU A 8 2.15 8.80 -34.88
N CYS A 9 1.71 9.58 -33.89
CA CYS A 9 2.19 9.48 -32.52
C CYS A 9 1.63 8.20 -31.88
N VAL A 10 2.34 7.08 -32.04
CA VAL A 10 2.07 5.85 -31.31
C VAL A 10 2.58 6.03 -29.89
N LEU A 11 1.66 6.34 -28.96
CA LEU A 11 1.93 6.27 -27.53
C LEU A 11 2.12 4.80 -27.15
N PHE A 12 3.37 4.34 -27.14
CA PHE A 12 3.75 3.14 -26.39
C PHE A 12 3.59 3.47 -24.91
N GLY A 13 2.40 3.21 -24.36
CA GLY A 13 2.19 3.24 -22.93
C GLY A 13 3.00 2.11 -22.30
N CYS A 14 4.03 2.42 -21.51
CA CYS A 14 4.46 1.50 -20.48
C CYS A 14 3.20 1.18 -19.66
N GLU A 15 2.77 -0.08 -19.63
CA GLU A 15 1.66 -0.51 -18.76
C GLU A 15 2.10 -0.33 -17.31
N LEU A 16 1.85 0.86 -16.77
CA LEU A 16 1.98 1.13 -15.36
C LEU A 16 1.04 0.19 -14.59
N PRO A 17 1.44 -0.29 -13.40
CA PRO A 17 0.53 -1.00 -12.52
C PRO A 17 -0.76 -0.20 -12.37
N LYS A 18 -1.90 -0.90 -12.42
CA LYS A 18 -3.22 -0.28 -12.27
C LYS A 18 -3.96 -0.90 -11.10
N ASP A 19 -4.78 -0.06 -10.50
CA ASP A 19 -5.69 -0.40 -9.42
C ASP A 19 -7.02 -0.88 -10.00
N GLN A 20 -7.48 -2.06 -9.60
CA GLN A 20 -8.75 -2.61 -10.09
C GLN A 20 -9.97 -1.85 -9.57
N ARG A 21 -9.91 -1.31 -8.35
CA ARG A 21 -10.99 -0.56 -7.70
C ARG A 21 -10.63 0.90 -7.44
N GLY A 22 -9.48 1.36 -7.94
CA GLY A 22 -9.11 2.77 -7.97
C GLY A 22 -8.62 3.34 -6.64
N THR A 23 -7.95 2.55 -5.77
CA THR A 23 -7.46 3.06 -4.48
C THR A 23 -6.53 4.28 -4.64
N THR A 24 -5.59 4.24 -5.58
CA THR A 24 -4.66 5.36 -5.83
C THR A 24 -5.39 6.62 -6.29
N GLU A 25 -6.32 6.50 -7.23
CA GLU A 25 -7.12 7.62 -7.72
C GLU A 25 -7.97 8.22 -6.59
N ARG A 26 -8.57 7.37 -5.75
CA ARG A 26 -9.37 7.82 -4.61
C ARG A 26 -8.53 8.64 -3.63
N ILE A 27 -7.35 8.14 -3.26
CA ILE A 27 -6.42 8.84 -2.35
C ILE A 27 -5.98 10.20 -2.94
N GLU A 28 -5.71 10.25 -4.25
CA GLU A 28 -5.32 11.50 -4.93
C GLU A 28 -6.46 12.54 -4.95
N LEU A 29 -7.72 12.10 -5.01
CA LEU A 29 -8.89 12.98 -5.02
C LEU A 29 -9.33 13.41 -3.63
N GLU A 30 -9.28 12.51 -2.65
CA GLU A 30 -9.79 12.73 -1.29
C GLU A 30 -8.71 13.26 -0.34
N SER A 31 -7.43 13.10 -0.68
CA SER A 31 -6.28 13.43 0.19
C SER A 31 -6.38 12.77 1.57
N GLU A 32 -6.87 11.53 1.60
CA GLU A 32 -7.03 10.73 2.83
C GLU A 32 -6.58 9.27 2.61
N ILE A 33 -5.80 8.76 3.56
CA ILE A 33 -5.35 7.38 3.64
C ILE A 33 -5.85 6.78 4.96
N HIS A 34 -6.65 5.73 4.86
CA HIS A 34 -7.18 4.99 5.98
C HIS A 34 -6.31 3.76 6.26
N ALA A 35 -5.69 3.69 7.44
CA ALA A 35 -4.72 2.65 7.79
C ALA A 35 -5.17 1.82 9.00
N GLY A 36 -5.40 0.53 8.79
CA GLY A 36 -5.73 -0.42 9.84
C GLY A 36 -4.50 -0.93 10.60
N TYR A 37 -4.65 -1.27 11.88
CA TYR A 37 -3.62 -1.99 12.64
C TYR A 37 -4.20 -2.88 13.74
N SER A 38 -3.55 -4.01 14.01
CA SER A 38 -3.92 -4.97 15.07
C SER A 38 -2.83 -5.16 16.14
N ALA A 39 -1.63 -4.61 15.92
CA ALA A 39 -0.52 -4.70 16.87
C ALA A 39 -0.65 -3.63 17.97
N GLN A 40 0.07 -3.85 19.08
CA GLN A 40 0.18 -2.84 20.13
C GLN A 40 0.84 -1.56 19.59
N ALA A 41 0.43 -0.40 20.11
CA ALA A 41 0.85 0.89 19.58
C ALA A 41 2.39 1.08 19.63
N GLU A 42 3.03 0.55 20.65
CA GLU A 42 4.49 0.59 20.86
C GLU A 42 5.24 -0.25 19.81
N GLU A 43 4.58 -1.27 19.26
CA GLU A 43 5.18 -2.15 18.26
C GLU A 43 5.21 -1.53 16.86
N LEU A 44 4.46 -0.42 16.65
CA LEU A 44 4.23 0.22 15.36
C LEU A 44 5.02 1.51 15.16
N ALA A 45 6.00 1.81 16.01
CA ALA A 45 6.74 3.08 15.92
C ALA A 45 7.43 3.26 14.55
N ALA A 46 8.01 2.19 14.01
CA ALA A 46 8.63 2.21 12.68
C ALA A 46 7.56 2.33 11.57
N GLU A 47 6.51 1.51 11.65
CA GLU A 47 5.41 1.51 10.70
C GLU A 47 4.69 2.87 10.64
N ARG A 48 4.50 3.55 11.77
CA ARG A 48 3.93 4.90 11.82
C ARG A 48 4.83 5.95 11.18
N ALA A 49 6.15 5.85 11.36
CA ALA A 49 7.07 6.75 10.68
C ALA A 49 7.00 6.57 9.16
N TRP A 50 6.90 5.32 8.70
CA TRP A 50 6.71 5.03 7.27
C TRP A 50 5.34 5.51 6.78
N LEU A 51 4.27 5.31 7.56
CA LEU A 51 2.92 5.76 7.20
C LEU A 51 2.85 7.29 7.10
N ALA A 52 3.51 8.01 8.01
CA ALA A 52 3.64 9.46 7.92
C ALA A 52 4.35 9.88 6.63
N ALA A 53 5.48 9.23 6.30
CA ALA A 53 6.18 9.48 5.04
C ALA A 53 5.34 9.14 3.80
N LEU A 54 4.44 8.15 3.88
CA LEU A 54 3.49 7.85 2.81
C LEU A 54 2.47 8.97 2.64
N GLY A 55 1.91 9.48 3.75
CA GLY A 55 1.00 10.62 3.76
C GLY A 55 1.63 11.85 3.13
N GLU A 56 2.87 12.19 3.52
CA GLU A 56 3.63 13.31 2.93
C GLU A 56 3.83 13.14 1.42
N ARG A 57 4.18 11.94 0.95
CA ARG A 57 4.38 11.66 -0.49
C ARG A 57 3.11 11.75 -1.30
N LYS A 58 1.95 11.48 -0.69
CA LYS A 58 0.64 11.50 -1.33
C LYS A 58 -0.13 12.79 -1.07
N ASP A 59 0.45 13.73 -0.32
CA ASP A 59 -0.25 14.94 0.15
C ASP A 59 -1.60 14.60 0.78
N ALA A 60 -1.60 13.55 1.62
CA ALA A 60 -2.81 12.96 2.18
C ALA A 60 -2.72 12.88 3.71
N ARG A 61 -3.86 13.16 4.37
CA ARG A 61 -4.02 12.95 5.80
C ARG A 61 -4.12 11.45 6.11
N ILE A 62 -3.59 11.06 7.26
CA ILE A 62 -3.62 9.69 7.75
C ILE A 62 -4.71 9.54 8.80
N GLU A 63 -5.61 8.58 8.59
CA GLU A 63 -6.60 8.14 9.57
C GLU A 63 -6.30 6.71 10.01
N GLU A 64 -5.85 6.52 11.25
CA GLU A 64 -5.50 5.20 11.80
C GLU A 64 -6.72 4.53 12.48
N MET A 65 -6.94 3.25 12.20
CA MET A 65 -8.03 2.46 12.75
C MET A 65 -7.51 1.20 13.46
N PRO A 66 -7.63 1.09 14.79
CA PRO A 66 -7.36 -0.17 15.48
C PRO A 66 -8.45 -1.20 15.16
N GLY A 67 -8.10 -2.47 15.11
CA GLY A 67 -9.10 -3.54 14.97
C GLY A 67 -8.50 -4.94 14.99
N GLU A 68 -9.37 -5.95 15.06
CA GLU A 68 -8.96 -7.34 14.96
C GLU A 68 -8.58 -7.70 13.53
N ALA A 69 -7.64 -8.62 13.34
CA ALA A 69 -7.09 -8.93 12.02
C ALA A 69 -8.16 -9.32 10.98
N HIS A 70 -9.16 -10.11 11.38
CA HIS A 70 -10.26 -10.51 10.49
C HIS A 70 -11.14 -9.32 10.10
N GLU A 71 -11.47 -8.45 11.05
CA GLU A 71 -12.30 -7.26 10.81
C GLU A 71 -11.59 -6.28 9.86
N LEU A 72 -10.29 -6.06 10.07
CA LEU A 72 -9.47 -5.22 9.20
C LEU A 72 -9.35 -5.79 7.79
N VAL A 73 -9.15 -7.09 7.64
CA VAL A 73 -9.11 -7.72 6.31
C VAL A 73 -10.44 -7.53 5.58
N GLU A 74 -11.55 -7.68 6.28
CA GLU A 74 -12.87 -7.45 5.68
C GLU A 74 -13.12 -5.96 5.36
N ALA A 75 -12.69 -5.03 6.22
CA ALA A 75 -12.72 -3.60 5.94
C ALA A 75 -11.87 -3.23 4.70
N LEU A 76 -10.69 -3.83 4.58
CA LEU A 76 -9.79 -3.65 3.42
C LEU A 76 -10.43 -4.18 2.14
N ARG A 77 -11.11 -5.34 2.20
CA ARG A 77 -11.85 -5.89 1.06
C ARG A 77 -13.04 -5.01 0.67
N ARG A 78 -13.73 -4.41 1.64
CA ARG A 78 -14.81 -3.42 1.40
C ARG A 78 -14.31 -2.04 1.00
N GLY A 79 -13.02 -1.75 1.20
CA GLY A 79 -12.38 -0.49 0.79
C GLY A 79 -12.65 0.63 1.77
N GLU A 80 -13.01 0.27 2.99
CA GLU A 80 -13.18 1.16 4.14
C GLU A 80 -11.81 1.57 4.70
N ILE A 81 -10.79 0.75 4.46
CA ILE A 81 -9.38 1.07 4.71
C ILE A 81 -8.55 0.77 3.45
N ASP A 82 -7.41 1.43 3.34
CA ASP A 82 -6.51 1.35 2.18
C ASP A 82 -5.36 0.39 2.38
N LEU A 83 -4.93 0.25 3.64
CA LEU A 83 -3.88 -0.67 4.02
C LEU A 83 -4.04 -1.15 5.46
N ILE A 84 -3.38 -2.26 5.78
CA ILE A 84 -3.18 -2.75 7.15
C ILE A 84 -1.68 -2.77 7.42
N MET A 85 -1.26 -2.11 8.49
CA MET A 85 0.14 -2.08 8.93
C MET A 85 0.52 -3.35 9.69
N GLY A 86 1.80 -3.75 9.54
CA GLY A 86 2.44 -4.71 10.44
C GLY A 86 1.88 -6.14 10.44
N MET A 87 1.12 -6.55 9.43
CA MET A 87 0.58 -7.91 9.36
C MET A 87 1.71 -8.94 9.30
N PRO A 88 1.63 -10.08 10.04
CA PRO A 88 2.59 -11.16 9.88
C PRO A 88 2.66 -11.65 8.42
N ALA A 89 3.86 -11.76 7.85
CA ALA A 89 4.03 -12.13 6.45
C ALA A 89 3.56 -13.57 6.14
N LYS A 90 3.39 -14.41 7.17
CA LYS A 90 2.83 -15.77 7.09
C LYS A 90 1.40 -15.84 7.64
N SER A 91 0.68 -14.72 7.60
CA SER A 91 -0.70 -14.62 8.03
C SER A 91 -1.61 -15.61 7.27
N PRO A 92 -2.64 -16.19 7.90
CA PRO A 92 -3.64 -17.00 7.19
C PRO A 92 -4.36 -16.21 6.08
N PHE A 93 -4.41 -14.87 6.19
CA PHE A 93 -5.03 -13.99 5.20
C PHE A 93 -4.14 -13.69 3.99
N ALA A 94 -2.92 -14.23 3.92
CA ALA A 94 -1.94 -13.90 2.87
C ALA A 94 -2.43 -14.19 1.44
N THR A 95 -3.38 -15.10 1.27
CA THR A 95 -4.01 -15.41 -0.03
C THR A 95 -5.20 -14.52 -0.36
N GLU A 96 -5.67 -13.72 0.60
CA GLU A 96 -6.88 -12.89 0.49
C GLU A 96 -6.57 -11.40 0.30
N VAL A 97 -5.31 -11.00 0.48
CA VAL A 97 -4.83 -9.62 0.40
C VAL A 97 -3.60 -9.50 -0.48
N GLY A 98 -3.31 -8.30 -0.96
CA GLY A 98 -2.00 -7.99 -1.55
C GLY A 98 -1.00 -7.71 -0.43
N LEU A 99 0.02 -8.55 -0.25
CA LEU A 99 1.07 -8.27 0.73
C LEU A 99 2.24 -7.53 0.09
N SER A 100 2.71 -6.49 0.79
CA SER A 100 3.97 -5.82 0.47
C SER A 100 5.16 -6.76 0.65
N ARG A 101 6.33 -6.30 0.22
CA ARG A 101 7.60 -6.94 0.55
C ARG A 101 7.73 -7.07 2.07
N PRO A 102 8.08 -8.28 2.56
CA PRO A 102 8.24 -8.47 3.99
C PRO A 102 9.48 -7.76 4.53
N TYR A 103 9.35 -7.12 5.70
CA TYR A 103 10.43 -6.50 6.46
C TYR A 103 10.62 -7.19 7.83
N PRO A 104 11.80 -7.10 8.46
CA PRO A 104 12.04 -7.68 9.77
C PRO A 104 11.11 -7.07 10.83
N ASN A 105 10.53 -7.90 11.69
CA ASN A 105 9.82 -7.42 12.87
C ASN A 105 10.84 -6.76 13.83
N PRO A 106 10.65 -5.49 14.25
CA PRO A 106 11.57 -4.80 15.15
C PRO A 106 11.74 -5.48 16.52
N GLN A 107 10.68 -6.11 17.04
CA GLN A 107 10.65 -6.78 18.33
C GLN A 107 11.16 -8.22 18.24
N GLU A 108 10.93 -8.90 17.11
CA GLU A 108 11.29 -10.29 16.93
C GLU A 108 11.81 -10.57 15.52
N ARG A 109 13.08 -10.24 15.25
CA ARG A 109 13.69 -10.27 13.90
C ARG A 109 13.57 -11.59 13.14
N ALA A 110 13.35 -12.72 13.84
CA ALA A 110 13.10 -14.01 13.20
C ALA A 110 11.77 -14.05 12.45
N GLN A 111 10.82 -13.20 12.85
CA GLN A 111 9.53 -13.01 12.21
C GLN A 111 9.60 -11.83 11.23
N LYS A 112 8.81 -11.94 10.15
CA LYS A 112 8.67 -10.86 9.17
C LYS A 112 7.24 -10.34 9.17
N ARG A 113 7.12 -9.03 8.98
CA ARG A 113 5.85 -8.33 8.80
C ARG A 113 5.77 -7.78 7.38
N ALA A 114 4.57 -7.45 6.95
CA ALA A 114 4.26 -6.81 5.69
C ALA A 114 3.09 -5.86 5.91
N TRP A 115 2.91 -4.91 5.00
CA TRP A 115 1.65 -4.19 4.89
C TRP A 115 0.72 -4.96 3.96
N ALA A 116 -0.56 -5.03 4.30
CA ALA A 116 -1.57 -5.59 3.43
C ALA A 116 -2.32 -4.48 2.73
N VAL A 117 -2.57 -4.64 1.43
CA VAL A 117 -3.46 -3.80 0.64
C VAL A 117 -4.56 -4.65 0.04
N ARG A 118 -5.61 -4.00 -0.44
CA ARG A 118 -6.73 -4.67 -1.08
C ARG A 118 -6.27 -5.48 -2.31
N PRO A 119 -6.76 -6.72 -2.49
CA PRO A 119 -6.33 -7.56 -3.61
C PRO A 119 -6.72 -6.93 -4.95
N GLY A 120 -5.74 -6.84 -5.86
CA GLY A 120 -5.92 -6.24 -7.19
C GLY A 120 -5.54 -4.75 -7.29
N GLU A 121 -5.24 -4.08 -6.16
CA GLU A 121 -4.75 -2.69 -6.15
C GLU A 121 -3.22 -2.67 -6.38
N ASN A 122 -2.78 -3.01 -7.59
CA ASN A 122 -1.35 -3.18 -7.89
C ASN A 122 -0.57 -1.86 -7.96
N ALA A 123 -1.20 -0.76 -8.34
CA ALA A 123 -0.56 0.56 -8.30
C ALA A 123 -0.34 0.98 -6.86
N TRP A 124 -1.35 0.76 -6.01
CA TRP A 124 -1.25 1.05 -4.59
C TRP A 124 -0.20 0.17 -3.88
N LEU A 125 -0.19 -1.13 -4.16
CA LEU A 125 0.83 -2.05 -3.66
C LEU A 125 2.24 -1.60 -4.06
N TYR A 126 2.41 -1.16 -5.31
CA TYR A 126 3.70 -0.68 -5.80
C TYR A 126 4.18 0.56 -5.05
N GLU A 127 3.29 1.51 -4.75
CA GLU A 127 3.62 2.70 -3.96
C GLU A 127 4.06 2.34 -2.53
N VAL A 128 3.33 1.44 -1.88
CA VAL A 128 3.68 0.91 -0.55
C VAL A 128 5.04 0.21 -0.59
N ASP A 129 5.28 -0.66 -1.56
CA ASP A 129 6.55 -1.37 -1.72
C ASP A 129 7.73 -0.41 -1.93
N ARG A 130 7.53 0.62 -2.76
CA ARG A 130 8.56 1.61 -3.06
C ARG A 130 8.96 2.40 -1.81
N LEU A 131 7.98 2.77 -0.98
CA LEU A 131 8.22 3.40 0.31
C LEU A 131 9.01 2.46 1.23
N LEU A 132 8.50 1.26 1.49
CA LEU A 132 9.12 0.33 2.44
C LEU A 132 10.55 -0.04 2.05
N MET A 133 10.85 -0.16 0.75
CA MET A 133 12.22 -0.38 0.26
C MET A 133 13.18 0.77 0.55
N GLN A 134 12.68 2.00 0.64
CA GLN A 134 13.49 3.19 0.91
C GLN A 134 13.69 3.40 2.41
N GLU A 135 12.68 3.10 3.21
CA GLU A 135 12.66 3.40 4.64
C GLU A 135 13.08 2.22 5.54
N THR A 136 13.07 0.98 5.04
CA THR A 136 13.50 -0.20 5.83
C THR A 136 15.02 -0.26 5.91
N PRO A 137 15.62 -0.19 7.11
CA PRO A 137 17.06 -0.37 7.28
C PRO A 137 17.51 -1.76 6.81
N ARG A 138 18.61 -1.82 6.06
CA ARG A 138 19.21 -3.09 5.60
C ARG A 138 19.81 -3.91 6.74
#